data_AF-A0A848MN18-F1
#
_entry.id   AF-A0A848MN18-F1
#
_cell.length_a   1.000
_cell.length_b   1.000
_cell.length_c   1.000
_cell.angle_alpha   90.00
_cell.angle_beta   90.00
_cell.angle_gamma   90.00
#
_symmetry.space_group_name_H-M   'P 1'
#
loop_
_entity.id
_entity.type
_entity.pdbx_description
1 polymer ?
#
loop_
_entity_poly.entity_id
_entity_poly.type
_entity_poly.pdbx_seq_one_letter_code
_entity_poly.pdbx_strand_id
1 'polypeptide(L)'
;MGRTLEQLLADEKPAVVADAQAMATNILLDINLAELREKVQKTQVEMAQALGIKQPTVAGMEKPGRDLKLSTLKRYIDAAGGKLRLDIELPDGSHYVFAL
;
A
#
# COMPACT_ATOMS: atom_id res chain seq x y z
N MET A 1 -9.62 -21.69 -24.31
CA MET A 1 -8.38 -21.20 -23.65
C MET A 1 -8.74 -19.94 -22.89
N GLY A 2 -8.34 -19.83 -21.62
CA GLY A 2 -8.63 -18.63 -20.81
C GLY A 2 -7.84 -17.43 -21.32
N ARG A 3 -8.44 -16.24 -21.27
CA ARG A 3 -7.75 -14.98 -21.57
C ARG A 3 -6.73 -14.70 -20.46
N THR A 4 -5.53 -14.24 -20.83
CA THR A 4 -4.52 -13.80 -19.87
C THR A 4 -4.85 -12.41 -19.32
N LEU A 5 -4.27 -12.05 -18.17
CA LEU A 5 -4.45 -10.71 -17.58
C LEU A 5 -4.02 -9.61 -18.54
N GLU A 6 -2.91 -9.82 -19.26
CA GLU A 6 -2.38 -8.87 -20.25
C GLU A 6 -3.37 -8.64 -21.40
N GLN A 7 -4.01 -9.72 -21.88
CA GLN A 7 -5.03 -9.64 -22.93
C GLN A 7 -6.30 -8.94 -22.44
N LEU A 8 -6.71 -9.17 -21.20
CA LEU A 8 -7.85 -8.48 -20.59
C LEU A 8 -7.57 -6.98 -20.43
N LEU A 9 -6.37 -6.60 -19.99
CA LEU A 9 -5.99 -5.20 -19.85
C LEU A 9 -5.86 -4.48 -21.20
N ALA A 10 -5.43 -5.19 -22.26
CA ALA A 10 -5.31 -4.64 -23.60
C ALA A 10 -6.67 -4.43 -24.29
N ASP A 11 -7.65 -5.29 -24.02
CA ASP A 11 -9.01 -5.18 -24.57
C ASP A 11 -9.86 -4.12 -23.85
N GLU A 12 -9.47 -3.70 -22.64
CA GLU A 12 -10.19 -2.75 -21.83
C GLU A 12 -9.88 -1.28 -22.15
N LYS A 13 -10.76 -0.39 -21.72
CA LYS A 13 -10.56 1.06 -21.92
C LYS A 13 -9.37 1.55 -21.08
N PRO A 14 -8.46 2.39 -21.62
CA PRO A 14 -7.31 2.91 -20.88
C PRO A 14 -7.68 3.60 -19.55
N ALA A 15 -8.82 4.31 -19.51
CA ALA A 15 -9.31 4.94 -18.28
C ALA A 15 -9.74 3.93 -17.21
N VAL A 16 -10.32 2.79 -17.61
CA VAL A 16 -10.73 1.70 -16.71
C VAL A 16 -9.51 0.96 -16.18
N VAL A 17 -8.53 0.71 -17.05
CA VAL A 17 -7.25 0.11 -16.65
C VAL A 17 -6.50 0.99 -15.65
N ALA A 18 -6.46 2.30 -15.90
CA ALA A 18 -5.80 3.25 -15.01
C ALA A 18 -6.47 3.31 -13.62
N ASP A 19 -7.81 3.32 -13.58
CA ASP A 19 -8.56 3.32 -12.31
C ASP A 19 -8.38 2.01 -11.54
N ALA A 20 -8.43 0.87 -12.24
CA ALA A 20 -8.19 -0.45 -11.66
C ALA A 20 -6.76 -0.58 -11.11
N GLN A 21 -5.75 -0.05 -11.81
CA GLN A 21 -4.37 -0.03 -11.34
C GLN A 21 -4.18 0.88 -10.11
N ALA A 22 -4.86 2.03 -10.07
CA ALA A 22 -4.85 2.90 -8.90
C ALA A 22 -5.49 2.22 -7.69
N MET A 23 -6.61 1.51 -7.89
CA MET A 23 -7.26 0.72 -6.85
C MET A 23 -6.37 -0.44 -6.36
N ALA A 24 -5.77 -1.19 -7.27
CA ALA A 24 -4.86 -2.29 -6.95
C ALA A 24 -3.64 -1.82 -6.14
N THR A 25 -3.10 -0.66 -6.49
CA THR A 25 -1.98 -0.03 -5.75
C THR A 25 -2.35 0.23 -4.29
N ASN A 26 -3.55 0.80 -4.05
CA ASN A 26 -3.99 1.09 -2.69
C ASN A 26 -4.18 -0.21 -1.89
N ILE A 27 -4.79 -1.23 -2.50
CA ILE A 27 -4.97 -2.54 -1.87
C ILE A 27 -3.63 -3.17 -1.50
N LEU A 28 -2.62 -3.09 -2.37
CA LEU A 28 -1.28 -3.60 -2.09
C LEU A 28 -0.61 -2.86 -0.93
N LEU A 29 -0.76 -1.53 -0.84
CA LEU A 29 -0.26 -0.77 0.30
C LEU A 29 -0.89 -1.25 1.62
N ASP A 30 -2.21 -1.45 1.64
CA ASP A 30 -2.92 -1.91 2.85
C ASP A 30 -2.42 -3.29 3.30
N ILE A 31 -2.23 -4.22 2.35
CA ILE A 31 -1.70 -5.57 2.63
C ILE A 31 -0.30 -5.47 3.24
N ASN A 32 0.59 -4.67 2.64
CA ASN A 32 1.96 -4.51 3.15
C ASN A 32 2.00 -3.87 4.54
N LEU A 33 1.10 -2.91 4.84
CA LEU A 33 0.99 -2.31 6.18
C LEU A 33 0.49 -3.32 7.22
N ALA A 34 -0.49 -4.15 6.86
CA ALA A 34 -0.97 -5.22 7.72
C ALA A 34 0.12 -6.28 7.98
N GLU A 35 0.84 -6.70 6.94
CA GLU A 35 1.97 -7.64 7.06
C GLU A 35 3.10 -7.08 7.92
N LEU A 36 3.43 -5.79 7.76
CA LEU A 36 4.42 -5.12 8.61
C LEU A 36 4.00 -5.19 10.08
N ARG A 37 2.73 -4.88 10.39
CA ARG A 37 2.20 -4.93 11.75
C ARG A 37 2.26 -6.35 12.33
N GLU A 38 1.96 -7.36 11.53
CA GLU A 38 2.10 -8.77 11.93
C GLU A 38 3.57 -9.17 12.17
N LYS A 39 4.50 -8.70 11.34
CA LYS A 39 5.94 -8.96 11.49
C LYS A 39 6.50 -8.39 12.80
N VAL A 40 6.04 -7.22 13.22
CA VAL A 40 6.42 -6.63 14.52
C VAL A 40 5.60 -7.15 15.69
N GLN A 41 4.69 -8.10 15.46
CA GLN A 41 3.83 -8.73 16.47
C GLN A 41 3.03 -7.72 17.30
N LYS A 42 2.59 -6.61 16.68
CA LYS A 42 1.81 -5.57 17.37
C LYS A 42 0.33 -5.63 17.00
N THR A 43 -0.52 -5.37 17.98
CA THR A 43 -1.94 -5.11 17.77
C THR A 43 -2.16 -3.69 17.25
N GLN A 44 -3.31 -3.44 16.61
CA GLN A 44 -3.70 -2.07 16.23
C GLN A 44 -3.78 -1.12 17.43
N VAL A 45 -4.08 -1.65 18.63
CA VAL A 45 -4.12 -0.88 19.88
C VAL A 45 -2.71 -0.44 20.30
N GLU A 46 -1.74 -1.35 20.25
CA GLU A 46 -0.34 -1.04 20.56
C GLU A 46 0.27 -0.08 19.53
N MET A 47 -0.10 -0.22 18.26
CA MET A 47 0.28 0.74 17.21
C MET A 47 -0.32 2.11 17.48
N ALA A 48 -1.60 2.18 17.89
CA ALA A 48 -2.27 3.43 18.22
C ALA A 48 -1.62 4.13 19.44
N GLN A 49 -1.27 3.36 20.46
CA GLN A 49 -0.55 3.85 21.63
C GLN A 49 0.84 4.39 21.25
N ALA A 50 1.61 3.65 20.43
CA ALA A 50 2.94 4.08 19.97
C ALA A 50 2.88 5.35 19.10
N LEU A 51 1.83 5.51 18.30
CA LEU A 51 1.61 6.65 17.42
C LEU A 51 0.93 7.84 18.13
N GLY A 52 0.49 7.68 19.39
CA GLY A 52 -0.24 8.72 20.12
C GLY A 52 -1.62 9.06 19.53
N ILE A 53 -2.21 8.15 18.77
CA ILE A 53 -3.51 8.32 18.10
C ILE A 53 -4.53 7.30 18.62
N LYS A 54 -5.80 7.47 18.24
CA LYS A 54 -6.86 6.53 18.63
C LYS A 54 -6.80 5.29 17.74
N GLN A 55 -7.13 4.11 18.29
CA GLN A 55 -7.16 2.85 17.54
C GLN A 55 -8.02 2.89 16.25
N PRO A 56 -9.18 3.59 16.21
CA PRO A 56 -9.93 3.75 14.97
C PRO A 56 -9.19 4.54 13.89
N THR A 57 -8.21 5.38 14.27
CA THR A 57 -7.34 6.10 13.32
C THR A 57 -6.36 5.13 12.68
N VAL A 58 -5.74 4.22 13.45
CA VAL A 58 -4.87 3.15 12.91
C VAL A 58 -5.66 2.19 12.02
N ALA A 59 -6.83 1.73 12.48
CA ALA A 59 -7.72 0.91 11.66
C ALA A 59 -8.21 1.64 10.39
N GLY A 60 -8.23 2.98 10.42
CA GLY A 60 -8.52 3.80 9.26
C GLY A 60 -7.34 4.01 8.32
N MET A 61 -6.11 3.90 8.81
CA MET A 61 -4.88 3.95 7.99
C MET A 61 -4.65 2.61 7.28
N GLU A 62 -4.99 1.50 7.93
CA GLU A 62 -4.98 0.14 7.35
C GLU A 62 -6.20 -0.15 6.45
N LYS A 63 -7.04 0.86 6.15
CA LYS A 63 -8.26 0.70 5.34
C LYS A 63 -8.04 1.19 3.91
N PRO A 64 -8.57 0.45 2.90
CA PRO A 64 -8.43 0.81 1.50
C PRO A 64 -8.84 2.23 1.16
N GLY A 65 -7.92 2.95 0.51
CA GLY A 65 -8.15 4.28 -0.06
C GLY A 65 -8.10 5.44 0.93
N ARG A 66 -7.71 5.22 2.20
CA ARG A 66 -7.61 6.31 3.20
C ARG A 66 -6.23 6.94 3.33
N ASP A 67 -5.16 6.30 2.86
CA ASP A 67 -3.82 6.91 2.87
C ASP A 67 -3.56 7.74 1.60
N LEU A 68 -4.26 8.88 1.53
CA LEU A 68 -4.18 9.83 0.42
C LEU A 68 -2.76 10.40 0.25
N LYS A 69 -1.92 10.41 1.30
CA LYS A 69 -0.59 11.03 1.26
C LYS A 69 0.45 10.14 0.58
N LEU A 70 0.47 8.84 0.89
CA LEU A 70 1.38 7.88 0.26
C LEU A 70 1.02 7.66 -1.22
N SER A 71 -0.26 7.55 -1.53
CA SER A 71 -0.75 7.46 -2.92
C SER A 71 -0.39 8.70 -3.74
N THR A 72 -0.44 9.90 -3.15
CA THR A 72 0.02 11.14 -3.81
C THR A 72 1.53 11.14 -4.06
N LEU A 73 2.32 10.73 -3.07
CA LEU A 73 3.78 10.63 -3.19
C LEU A 73 4.18 9.61 -4.26
N LYS A 74 3.52 8.45 -4.31
CA LYS A 74 3.71 7.45 -5.34
C LYS A 74 3.42 8.01 -6.73
N ARG A 75 2.24 8.62 -6.93
CA ARG A 75 1.86 9.22 -8.23
C ARG A 75 2.87 10.28 -8.69
N TYR A 76 3.40 11.07 -7.76
CA TYR A 76 4.44 12.05 -8.06
C TYR A 76 5.75 11.38 -8.51
N ILE A 77 6.19 10.33 -7.80
CA ILE A 77 7.42 9.58 -8.13
C ILE A 77 7.26 8.80 -9.45
N ASP A 78 6.11 8.17 -9.69
CA ASP A 78 5.79 7.50 -10.95
C ASP A 78 5.80 8.49 -12.12
N ALA A 79 5.21 9.68 -11.93
CA ALA A 79 5.25 10.75 -12.93
C ALA A 79 6.67 11.28 -13.18
N ALA A 80 7.54 11.23 -12.16
CA ALA A 80 8.97 11.54 -12.28
C ALA A 80 9.79 10.38 -12.88
N GLY A 81 9.17 9.23 -13.21
CA GLY A 81 9.85 8.03 -13.73
C GLY A 81 10.62 7.24 -12.67
N GLY A 82 10.44 7.56 -11.40
CA GLY A 82 10.98 6.82 -10.27
C GLY A 82 10.08 5.67 -9.83
N LYS A 83 10.59 4.83 -8.95
CA LYS A 83 9.79 3.81 -8.24
C LYS A 83 9.88 4.08 -6.75
N LEU A 84 8.74 4.23 -6.09
CA LEU A 84 8.71 4.41 -4.64
C LEU A 84 8.93 3.05 -3.97
N ARG A 85 9.94 2.95 -3.11
CA ARG A 85 10.13 1.82 -2.20
C ARG A 85 10.14 2.33 -0.78
N LEU A 86 9.35 1.72 0.07
CA LEU A 86 9.37 1.93 1.52
C LEU A 86 10.31 0.89 2.11
N ASP A 87 11.38 1.37 2.75
CA ASP A 87 12.29 0.57 3.55
C ASP A 87 11.97 0.84 5.02
N ILE A 88 11.64 -0.23 5.75
CA ILE A 88 11.29 -0.16 7.16
C ILE A 88 12.27 -1.04 7.93
N GLU A 89 13.09 -0.40 8.75
CA GLU A 89 13.96 -1.07 9.72
C GLU A 89 13.14 -1.51 10.94
N LEU A 90 13.19 -2.79 11.25
CA LEU A 90 12.51 -3.41 12.37
C LEU A 90 13.40 -3.39 13.63
N PRO A 91 12.82 -3.51 14.83
CA PRO A 91 13.58 -3.48 16.09
C PRO A 91 14.62 -4.60 16.26
N ASP A 92 14.53 -5.66 15.45
CA ASP A 92 15.48 -6.77 15.40
C ASP A 92 16.65 -6.53 14.43
N GLY A 93 16.70 -5.36 13.78
CA GLY A 93 17.69 -4.99 12.78
C GLY A 93 17.41 -5.56 11.38
N SER A 94 16.26 -6.21 11.17
CA SER A 94 15.84 -6.66 9.84
C SER A 94 15.14 -5.54 9.07
N HIS A 95 15.19 -5.60 7.73
CA HIS A 95 14.53 -4.63 6.86
C HIS A 95 13.32 -5.26 6.17
N TYR A 96 12.18 -4.58 6.22
CA TYR A 96 11.00 -4.89 5.41
C TYR A 96 10.87 -3.84 4.31
N VAL A 97 11.14 -4.26 3.07
CA VAL A 97 11.11 -3.38 1.90
C VAL A 97 9.97 -3.80 0.98
N PHE A 98 9.11 -2.85 0.64
CA PHE A 98 8.10 -3.06 -0.41
C PHE A 98 8.05 -1.88 -1.38
N ALA A 99 7.74 -2.20 -2.64
CA ALA A 99 7.54 -1.20 -3.67
C ALA A 99 6.07 -0.81 -3.72
N LEU A 100 5.81 0.48 -3.89
CA LEU A 100 4.49 1.03 -4.20
C LEU A 100 4.36 1.21 -5.70
#